data_AF-A0A1I5YMI8-F1
#
_entry.id   AF-A0A1I5YMI8-F1
#
_cell.length_a   1.000
_cell.length_b   1.000
_cell.length_c   1.000
_cell.angle_alpha   90.00
_cell.angle_beta   90.00
_cell.angle_gamma   90.00
#
_symmetry.space_group_name_H-M   'P 1'
#
loop_
_entity.id
_entity.type
_entity.pdbx_description
1 polymer ?
#
loop_
_entity_poly.entity_id
_entity_poly.type
_entity_poly.pdbx_seq_one_letter_code
_entity_poly.pdbx_strand_id
1 'polypeptide(L)' 'MLFSLDPTSGEAYLTMFEAGEETASIGRLRRLQSLTIEKRGEHEGLVIHFASEALDPLQLQTRPVIRLSWDVMPLGVW' A
#
# COMPACT_ATOMS: atom_id res chain seq x y z
N MET A 1 -6.28 3.41 9.97
CA MET A 1 -5.49 3.57 8.73
C MET A 1 -6.32 4.30 7.70
N LEU A 2 -5.69 5.17 6.92
CA LEU A 2 -6.25 5.85 5.76
C LEU A 2 -5.47 5.44 4.51
N PHE A 3 -6.19 5.09 3.45
CA PHE A 3 -5.64 4.92 2.10
C PHE A 3 -6.35 5.90 1.16
N SER A 4 -5.57 6.63 0.37
CA SER A 4 -6.11 7.53 -0.66
C SER A 4 -5.37 7.35 -1.97
N LEU A 5 -6.12 7.35 -3.07
CA LEU A 5 -5.64 7.24 -4.44
C LEU A 5 -6.04 8.49 -5.21
N ASP A 6 -5.07 9.14 -5.84
CA ASP A 6 -5.32 10.10 -6.91
C ASP A 6 -5.14 9.39 -8.26
N PRO A 7 -6.24 9.04 -8.95
CA PRO A 7 -6.18 8.34 -10.23
C PRO A 7 -5.64 9.21 -11.37
N THR A 8 -5.65 10.54 -11.22
CA THR A 8 -5.18 11.46 -12.28
C THR A 8 -3.66 11.51 -12.31
N SER A 9 -3.03 11.52 -11.14
CA SER A 9 -1.56 11.49 -11.01
C SER A 9 -0.99 10.09 -10.92
N GLY A 10 -1.82 9.07 -10.68
CA GLY A 10 -1.38 7.70 -10.45
C GLY A 10 -0.58 7.58 -9.14
N GLU A 11 -1.00 8.34 -8.12
CA GLU A 11 -0.36 8.41 -6.81
C GLU A 11 -1.26 7.83 -5.72
N ALA A 12 -0.68 7.11 -4.76
CA ALA A 12 -1.35 6.73 -3.54
C ALA A 12 -0.59 7.18 -2.30
N TYR A 13 -1.35 7.32 -1.21
CA TYR A 13 -0.89 7.70 0.10
C TYR A 13 -1.48 6.74 1.11
N LEU A 14 -0.66 6.33 2.07
CA LEU A 14 -1.07 5.42 3.13
C LEU A 14 -0.61 5.96 4.48
N THR A 15 -1.56 6.12 5.39
CA THR A 15 -1.29 6.63 6.74
C THR A 15 -1.85 5.67 7.77
N MET A 16 -1.00 5.26 8.72
CA MET A 16 -1.36 4.42 9.85
C MET A 16 -1.57 5.29 11.09
N PHE A 17 -2.59 4.94 11.86
CA PHE A 17 -2.96 5.65 13.08
C PHE A 17 -3.10 4.67 14.23
N GLU A 18 -2.67 5.07 15.41
CA GLU A 18 -2.89 4.38 16.67
C GLU A 18 -3.52 5.35 17.67
N ALA A 19 -4.65 4.96 18.28
CA ALA A 19 -5.40 5.82 19.20
C ALA A 19 -5.75 7.23 18.65
N GLY A 20 -5.86 7.36 17.32
CA GLY A 20 -6.15 8.63 16.63
C GLY A 20 -4.92 9.43 16.22
N GLU A 21 -3.73 9.05 16.70
CA GLU A 21 -2.45 9.69 16.36
C GLU A 21 -1.81 9.01 15.15
N GLU A 22 -1.20 9.78 14.26
CA GLU A 22 -0.44 9.24 13.13
C GLU A 22 0.84 8.58 13.63
N THR A 23 1.02 7.29 13.32
CA THR A 23 2.21 6.52 13.73
C THR A 23 3.16 6.26 12.58
N ALA A 24 2.66 6.20 11.35
CA ALA A 24 3.48 6.06 10.16
C ALA A 24 2.74 6.56 8.92
N SER A 25 3.51 7.06 7.95
CA SER A 25 2.99 7.48 6.65
C SER A 25 3.93 7.05 5.55
N ILE A 26 3.37 6.42 4.53
CA ILE A 26 4.02 6.17 3.25
C ILE A 26 3.37 7.11 2.23
N GLY A 27 4.03 8.23 2.00
CA GLY A 27 3.59 9.22 1.03
C GLY A 27 4.08 8.91 -0.39
N ARG A 28 3.28 9.33 -1.37
CA ARG A 28 3.66 9.38 -2.80
C ARG A 28 4.13 8.04 -3.37
N LEU A 29 3.33 7.00 -3.18
CA LEU A 29 3.45 5.78 -3.97
C LEU A 29 3.09 6.12 -5.42
N ARG A 30 4.05 6.14 -6.34
CA ARG A 30 3.83 6.58 -7.74
C ARG A 30 3.86 5.41 -8.71
N ARG A 31 3.43 5.69 -9.95
CA ARG A 31 3.44 4.75 -11.07
C ARG A 31 2.62 3.51 -10.75
N LEU A 32 1.46 3.69 -10.15
CA LEU A 32 0.55 2.59 -9.87
C LEU A 32 0.01 2.03 -11.19
N GLN A 33 0.03 0.72 -11.34
CA GLN A 33 -0.52 0.03 -12.51
C GLN A 33 -1.93 -0.45 -12.22
N SER A 34 -2.13 -1.08 -11.07
CA SER A 34 -3.43 -1.59 -10.66
C SER A 34 -3.56 -1.63 -9.15
N LEU A 35 -4.81 -1.52 -8.70
CA LEU A 35 -5.24 -1.73 -7.33
C LEU A 35 -6.28 -2.83 -7.35
N THR A 36 -6.05 -3.90 -6.61
CA THR A 36 -6.99 -5.02 -6.50
C THR A 36 -7.41 -5.21 -5.05
N ILE A 37 -8.67 -5.60 -4.86
CA ILE A 37 -9.17 -6.06 -3.56
C ILE A 37 -9.01 -7.57 -3.55
N GLU A 38 -8.29 -8.10 -2.57
CA GLU A 38 -8.18 -9.55 -2.37
C GLU A 38 -9.05 -9.99 -1.18
N LYS A 39 -9.77 -11.09 -1.39
CA LYS A 39 -10.50 -11.83 -0.35
C LYS A 39 -10.12 -13.29 -0.44
N ARG A 40 -9.40 -13.80 0.56
CA ARG A 40 -8.92 -15.20 0.61
C ARG A 40 -9.14 -15.77 2.02
N GLY A 41 -10.18 -16.60 2.16
CA GLY A 41 -10.60 -17.10 3.48
C GLY A 41 -10.94 -15.94 4.41
N GLU A 42 -10.28 -15.89 5.56
CA GLU A 42 -10.45 -14.84 6.58
C GLU A 42 -9.70 -13.53 6.27
N HIS A 43 -8.90 -13.51 5.21
CA HIS A 43 -8.08 -12.36 4.83
C HIS A 43 -8.82 -11.47 3.84
N GLU A 44 -8.90 -10.17 4.14
CA GLU A 44 -9.36 -9.13 3.21
C GLU A 44 -8.33 -7.99 3.20
N GLY A 45 -8.08 -7.45 2.01
CA GLY A 45 -7.06 -6.42 1.82
C GLY A 45 -7.02 -5.81 0.43
N LEU A 46 -6.05 -4.93 0.25
CA LEU A 46 -5.69 -4.30 -1.01
C LEU A 46 -4.31 -4.79 -1.44
N VAL A 47 -4.14 -5.05 -2.73
CA VAL A 47 -2.84 -5.28 -3.36
C VAL A 47 -2.60 -4.19 -4.38
N ILE A 48 -1.48 -3.50 -4.23
CA ILE A 48 -1.08 -2.39 -5.10
C ILE A 48 0.07 -2.87 -5.97
N HIS A 49 -0.17 -2.89 -7.28
CA HIS A 49 0.86 -3.19 -8.27
C HIS A 49 1.44 -1.89 -8.82
N PHE A 50 2.76 -1.84 -8.91
CA PHE A 50 3.47 -0.74 -9.54
C PHE A 50 3.76 -1.11 -11.00
N ALA A 51 3.79 -0.11 -11.88
CA ALA A 51 4.11 -0.28 -13.30
C ALA A 51 5.57 -0.65 -13.55
N SER A 52 6.42 -0.60 -12.51
CA SER A 52 7.79 -1.05 -12.57
C SER A 52 7.87 -2.48 -12.05
N GLU A 53 8.41 -3.40 -12.86
CA GLU A 53 8.71 -4.77 -12.44
C GLU A 53 9.79 -4.86 -11.36
N ALA A 54 10.48 -3.75 -11.06
CA ALA A 54 11.48 -3.66 -10.02
C ALA A 54 10.89 -3.50 -8.60
N LEU A 55 9.58 -3.29 -8.48
CA LEU A 55 8.92 -3.10 -7.19
C LEU A 55 7.94 -4.24 -6.95
N ASP A 56 8.14 -4.95 -5.84
CA ASP A 56 7.15 -5.92 -5.39
C ASP A 56 5.84 -5.23 -5.01
N PRO A 57 4.70 -5.93 -5.17
CA PRO A 57 3.40 -5.38 -4.80
C PRO A 57 3.35 -5.01 -3.33
N LEU A 58 2.80 -3.84 -3.03
CA LEU A 58 2.49 -3.45 -1.67
C LEU A 58 1.18 -4.12 -1.26
N GLN A 59 1.23 -4.89 -0.19
CA GLN A 59 0.08 -5.61 0.35
C GLN A 59 -0.41 -4.91 1.61
N LEU A 60 -1.69 -4.58 1.60
CA LEU A 60 -2.37 -4.03 2.74
C LEU A 60 -3.50 -4.94 3.19
N GLN A 61 -3.38 -5.48 4.39
CA GLN A 61 -4.42 -6.28 5.01
C GLN A 61 -5.25 -5.40 5.95
N THR A 62 -6.57 -5.56 5.90
CA THR A 62 -7.53 -4.87 6.79
C THR A 62 -8.27 -5.83 7.71
N ARG A 63 -8.29 -7.14 7.41
CA ARG A 63 -8.85 -8.20 8.27
C ARG A 63 -7.98 -9.46 8.27
N PRO A 64 -7.84 -10.19 9.40
CA PRO A 64 -8.34 -9.86 10.75
C PRO A 64 -7.57 -8.75 11.47
N VAL A 65 -6.37 -8.43 10.99
CA VAL A 65 -5.53 -7.39 11.57
C VAL A 65 -5.13 -6.39 10.49
N ILE A 66 -4.93 -5.14 10.87
CA ILE A 66 -4.34 -4.14 9.99
C ILE A 66 -2.86 -4.46 9.87
N ARG A 67 -2.40 -4.82 8.66
CA ARG A 67 -1.00 -5.13 8.39
C ARG A 67 -0.58 -4.53 7.06
N LEU A 68 0.56 -3.85 7.06
CA LEU A 68 1.23 -3.40 5.85
C LEU A 68 2.43 -4.31 5.60
N SER A 69 2.58 -4.80 4.37
CA SER A 69 3.73 -5.59 3.94
C SER A 69 4.18 -5.09 2.59
N TRP A 70 5.47 -4.75 2.52
CA TRP A 70 6.08 -4.26 1.29
C TRP A 70 7.53 -4.71 1.28
N ASP A 71 7.86 -5.60 0.35
CA ASP A 71 9.24 -6.02 0.12
C ASP A 71 9.90 -4.97 -0.77
N VAL A 72 10.42 -3.92 -0.13
CA VAL A 72 11.14 -2.87 -0.84
C VAL A 72 12.51 -3.41 -1.21
N MET A 73 12.82 -3.41 -2.51
CA MET A 73 14.18 -3.65 -3.01
C MET A 73 15.23 -2.81 -2.24
N PRO A 74 16.51 -3.23 -2.22
CA PRO A 74 17.54 -2.64 -1.38
C PRO A 74 17.65 -1.13 -1.56
N LEU A 75 17.74 -0.41 -0.44
CA LEU A 75 18.03 1.02 -0.38
C LEU A 75 19.24 1.35 -1.29
N GLY A 76 19.03 2.17 -2.33
CA GLY A 76 20.11 2.60 -3.23
C GLY A 76 19.75 2.79 -4.70
N VAL A 77 18.51 2.48 -5.11
CA VAL A 77 18.05 2.74 -6.49
C VAL A 77 17.09 3.93 -6.46
N TRP A 78 17.61 5.14 -6.74
CA TRP A 78 16.85 6.40 -6.89
C TRP A 78 16.95 6.91 -8.32
#